data_AF-A0A1N7EBY7-F1
#
_entry.id   AF-A0A1N7EBY7-F1
#
_cell.length_a   1.000
_cell.length_b   1.000
_cell.length_c   1.000
_cell.angle_alpha   90.00
_cell.angle_beta   90.00
_cell.angle_gamma   90.00
#
_symmetry.space_group_name_H-M   'P 1'
#
loop_
_entity.id
_entity.type
_entity.pdbx_description
1 polymer ?
#
loop_
_entity_poly.entity_id
_entity_poly.type
_entity_poly.pdbx_seq_one_letter_code
_entity_poly.pdbx_strand_id
1 'polypeptide(L)'
;MANPWCRLWADMPNDPKWRTIARVSRQRIGDVMAVYVHLMVCASNADERGQTHSFVCEDVATALDLEEENVTAILSAMQGRVLNGERLAGWEKRQPLREDGSAERGKEYRERQKAEKERLKAEGEQNQTQPNAQKRPDTDKDTDTEEKITTKAKSRAEANATATRLPADWAASAEDIEFCKTERPELIPAQTEQRFRDYWIAQPGVKGRKADWPATWRNWVRNERAPHGAAAGRPAKFDPTAFVNRGRPQPGSPT
;
A
#
# COMPACT_ATOMS: atom_id res chain seq x y z
N MET A 1 1.23 19.51 4.01
CA MET A 1 -0.18 19.09 3.86
C MET A 1 -0.37 17.75 4.55
N ALA A 2 -1.24 17.68 5.56
CA ALA A 2 -1.59 16.45 6.27
C ALA A 2 -2.93 15.92 5.75
N ASN A 3 -3.05 14.59 5.55
CA ASN A 3 -4.26 13.86 5.12
C ASN A 3 -5.12 14.59 4.06
N PRO A 4 -4.93 14.35 2.75
CA PRO A 4 -5.68 15.00 1.65
C PRO A 4 -7.13 14.47 1.50
N TRP A 5 -7.78 14.13 2.62
CA TRP A 5 -9.11 13.54 2.67
C TRP A 5 -9.76 13.75 4.05
N CYS A 6 -11.10 13.85 4.05
CA CYS A 6 -11.94 13.78 5.24
C CYS A 6 -13.00 12.68 5.06
N ARG A 7 -13.43 12.09 6.18
CA ARG A 7 -14.41 10.99 6.23
C ARG A 7 -15.83 11.52 6.31
N LEU A 8 -16.73 11.06 5.45
CA LEU A 8 -18.17 11.15 5.69
C LEU A 8 -18.62 9.90 6.45
N TRP A 9 -19.55 10.04 7.41
CA TRP A 9 -20.15 8.88 8.08
C TRP A 9 -21.32 8.34 7.22
N ALA A 10 -21.59 7.04 7.30
CA ALA A 10 -22.56 6.38 6.41
C ALA A 10 -23.95 7.03 6.41
N ASP A 11 -24.45 7.41 7.59
CA ASP A 11 -25.76 8.05 7.75
C ASP A 11 -25.73 9.59 7.57
N MET A 12 -24.63 10.16 7.06
CA MET A 12 -24.54 11.61 6.83
C MET A 12 -25.70 12.12 5.96
N PRO A 13 -26.05 11.53 4.80
CA PRO A 13 -27.13 12.05 3.96
C PRO A 13 -28.55 11.99 4.56
N ASN A 14 -28.75 11.29 5.70
CA ASN A 14 -30.08 11.11 6.29
C ASN A 14 -30.30 11.92 7.59
N ASP A 15 -29.23 12.44 8.20
CA ASP A 15 -29.27 13.04 9.55
C ASP A 15 -30.41 14.08 9.67
N PRO A 16 -31.33 13.94 10.64
CA PRO A 16 -32.50 14.83 10.77
C PRO A 16 -32.15 16.30 11.02
N LYS A 17 -30.88 16.62 11.38
CA LYS A 17 -30.39 18.00 11.44
C LYS A 17 -30.53 18.71 10.10
N TRP A 18 -30.30 18.05 8.96
CA TRP A 18 -30.36 18.71 7.64
C TRP A 18 -31.76 19.23 7.30
N ARG A 19 -32.81 18.43 7.56
CA ARG A 19 -34.21 18.88 7.42
C ARG A 19 -34.52 20.07 8.34
N THR A 20 -33.90 20.13 9.51
CA THR A 20 -34.07 21.25 10.45
C THR A 20 -33.32 22.50 9.99
N ILE A 21 -32.09 22.37 9.52
CA ILE A 21 -31.25 23.46 8.99
C ILE A 21 -31.90 24.05 7.72
N ALA A 22 -32.35 23.20 6.79
CA ALA A 22 -33.10 23.60 5.59
C ALA A 22 -34.36 24.41 5.93
N ARG A 23 -35.15 23.95 6.90
CA ARG A 23 -36.36 24.67 7.36
C ARG A 23 -36.06 26.03 8.00
N VAL A 24 -34.91 26.18 8.68
CA VAL A 24 -34.52 27.44 9.34
C VAL A 24 -33.90 28.44 8.36
N SER A 25 -32.97 27.97 7.50
CA SER A 25 -32.34 28.78 6.44
C SER A 25 -33.24 29.06 5.23
N ARG A 26 -34.37 28.34 5.13
CA ARG A 26 -35.30 28.30 3.98
C ARG A 26 -34.71 27.74 2.67
N GLN A 27 -33.55 27.11 2.73
CA GLN A 27 -32.85 26.53 1.56
C GLN A 27 -33.21 25.06 1.31
N ARG A 28 -32.84 24.53 0.13
CA ARG A 28 -33.11 23.12 -0.19
C ARG A 28 -32.15 22.23 0.61
N ILE A 29 -32.58 21.00 0.91
CA ILE A 29 -31.77 20.06 1.69
C ILE A 29 -30.45 19.67 0.99
N GLY A 30 -30.43 19.68 -0.35
CA GLY A 30 -29.21 19.45 -1.14
C GLY A 30 -28.17 20.56 -0.94
N ASP A 31 -28.60 21.83 -0.96
CA ASP A 31 -27.75 23.00 -0.76
C ASP A 31 -27.11 22.97 0.64
N VAL A 32 -27.92 22.64 1.66
CA VAL A 32 -27.45 22.45 3.05
C VAL A 32 -26.38 21.36 3.15
N MET A 33 -26.55 20.24 2.43
CA MET A 33 -25.57 19.15 2.41
C MET A 33 -24.29 19.53 1.64
N ALA A 34 -24.43 20.25 0.52
CA ALA A 34 -23.30 20.72 -0.28
C ALA A 34 -22.43 21.73 0.49
N VAL A 35 -23.05 22.75 1.10
CA VAL A 35 -22.38 23.70 1.99
C VAL A 35 -21.70 22.99 3.16
N TYR A 36 -22.33 21.96 3.76
CA TYR A 36 -21.69 21.17 4.81
C TYR A 36 -20.46 20.40 4.32
N VAL A 37 -20.48 19.85 3.10
CA VAL A 37 -19.31 19.17 2.52
C VAL A 37 -18.18 20.16 2.24
N HIS A 38 -18.47 21.36 1.71
CA HIS A 38 -17.47 22.42 1.55
C HIS A 38 -16.87 22.85 2.90
N LEU A 39 -17.70 22.96 3.94
CA LEU A 39 -17.28 23.28 5.31
C LEU A 39 -16.36 22.19 5.89
N MET A 40 -16.63 20.91 5.59
CA MET A 40 -15.76 19.78 5.94
C MET A 40 -14.43 19.77 5.17
N VAL A 41 -14.41 20.22 3.91
CA VAL A 41 -13.17 20.35 3.12
C VAL A 41 -12.32 21.52 3.64
N CYS A 42 -12.93 22.66 3.97
CA CYS A 42 -12.25 23.76 4.67
C CYS A 42 -11.61 23.26 5.97
N ALA A 43 -12.39 22.61 6.83
CA ALA A 43 -11.91 22.05 8.10
C ALA A 43 -10.87 20.92 7.94
N SER A 44 -10.84 20.24 6.79
CA SER A 44 -9.79 19.27 6.46
C SER A 44 -8.45 19.95 6.17
N ASN A 45 -8.48 21.16 5.62
CA ASN A 45 -7.34 21.85 5.04
C ASN A 45 -6.76 22.97 5.94
N ALA A 46 -7.52 23.43 6.93
CA ALA A 46 -7.06 24.39 7.95
C ALA A 46 -5.84 23.86 8.74
N ASP A 47 -4.95 24.77 9.16
CA ASP A 47 -3.74 24.43 9.93
C ASP A 47 -4.06 23.68 11.22
N GLU A 48 -5.09 24.11 11.95
CA GLU A 48 -5.73 23.31 12.99
C GLU A 48 -6.99 22.63 12.44
N ARG A 49 -6.85 21.37 12.00
CA ARG A 49 -7.95 20.61 11.38
C ARG A 49 -9.18 20.57 12.28
N GLY A 50 -10.31 21.02 11.74
CA GLY A 50 -11.58 21.18 12.46
C GLY A 50 -12.05 22.64 12.55
N GLN A 51 -11.13 23.60 12.41
CA GLN A 51 -11.46 25.01 12.28
C GLN A 51 -11.98 25.37 10.88
N THR A 52 -12.84 26.38 10.79
CA THR A 52 -13.48 26.86 9.56
C THR A 52 -13.26 28.35 9.30
N HIS A 53 -12.23 28.96 9.91
CA HIS A 53 -11.94 30.40 9.76
C HIS A 53 -11.63 30.81 8.30
N SER A 54 -11.15 29.87 7.48
CA SER A 54 -10.89 30.07 6.04
C SER A 54 -12.12 29.79 5.15
N PHE A 55 -13.32 29.64 5.72
CA PHE A 55 -14.52 29.40 4.93
C PHE A 55 -15.07 30.74 4.40
N VAL A 56 -14.96 30.94 3.09
CA VAL A 56 -15.49 32.11 2.38
C VAL A 56 -16.88 31.77 1.82
N CYS A 57 -17.89 32.60 2.10
CA CYS A 57 -19.24 32.39 1.57
C CYS A 57 -19.30 32.59 0.06
N GLU A 58 -18.69 33.66 -0.47
CA GLU A 58 -18.63 34.00 -1.90
C GLU A 58 -18.07 32.86 -2.77
N ASP A 59 -16.95 32.23 -2.37
CA ASP A 59 -16.35 31.09 -3.07
C ASP A 59 -17.32 29.90 -3.16
N VAL A 60 -18.03 29.61 -2.07
CA VAL A 60 -18.95 28.46 -1.98
C VAL A 60 -20.29 28.74 -2.64
N ALA A 61 -20.74 29.99 -2.64
CA ALA A 61 -21.88 30.49 -3.39
C ALA A 61 -21.64 30.31 -4.90
N THR A 62 -20.50 30.82 -5.38
CA THR A 62 -20.02 30.66 -6.75
C THR A 62 -19.84 29.19 -7.16
N ALA A 63 -19.30 28.35 -6.27
CA ALA A 63 -19.06 26.93 -6.57
C ALA A 63 -20.32 26.04 -6.57
N LEU A 64 -21.49 26.56 -6.17
CA LEU A 64 -22.75 25.81 -6.04
C LEU A 64 -23.92 26.42 -6.83
N ASP A 65 -23.69 27.48 -7.61
CA ASP A 65 -24.72 28.28 -8.30
C ASP A 65 -25.80 28.81 -7.33
N LEU A 66 -25.36 29.42 -6.21
CA LEU A 66 -26.21 30.00 -5.15
C LEU A 66 -25.85 31.47 -4.88
N GLU A 67 -26.82 32.27 -4.43
CA GLU A 67 -26.54 33.60 -3.84
C GLU A 67 -25.80 33.48 -2.48
N GLU A 68 -24.97 34.46 -2.13
CA GLU A 68 -24.15 34.43 -0.91
C GLU A 68 -24.99 34.46 0.37
N GLU A 69 -26.12 35.17 0.38
CA GLU A 69 -27.04 35.22 1.51
C GLU A 69 -27.65 33.85 1.81
N ASN A 70 -27.82 32.99 0.79
CA ASN A 70 -28.32 31.63 0.97
C ASN A 70 -27.27 30.76 1.70
N VAL A 71 -25.98 30.85 1.31
CA VAL A 71 -24.87 30.16 1.99
C VAL A 71 -24.72 30.66 3.42
N THR A 72 -24.80 31.98 3.62
CA THR A 72 -24.71 32.63 4.93
C THR A 72 -25.89 32.25 5.84
N ALA A 73 -27.11 32.15 5.30
CA ALA A 73 -28.28 31.67 6.02
C ALA A 73 -28.16 30.19 6.43
N ILE A 74 -27.54 29.34 5.58
CA ILE A 74 -27.23 27.95 5.90
C ILE A 74 -26.21 27.87 7.04
N LEU A 75 -25.11 28.61 6.97
CA LEU A 75 -24.09 28.68 8.02
C LEU A 75 -24.68 29.11 9.37
N SER A 76 -25.48 30.18 9.37
CA SER A 76 -26.18 30.66 10.57
C SER A 76 -27.10 29.57 11.15
N ALA A 77 -27.85 28.87 10.31
CA ALA A 77 -28.72 27.76 10.74
C ALA A 77 -27.97 26.49 11.20
N MET A 78 -26.68 26.32 10.84
CA MET A 78 -25.81 25.22 11.29
C MET A 78 -25.22 25.42 12.70
N GLN A 79 -25.20 26.66 13.20
CA GLN A 79 -24.66 26.99 14.52
C GLN A 79 -25.41 26.26 15.64
N GLY A 80 -24.67 25.72 16.61
CA GLY A 80 -25.21 24.92 17.72
C GLY A 80 -25.79 23.55 17.28
N ARG A 81 -25.54 23.11 16.04
CA ARG A 81 -26.02 21.81 15.51
C ARG A 81 -24.90 20.95 14.95
N VAL A 82 -24.10 21.53 14.06
CA VAL A 82 -23.00 20.87 13.35
C VAL A 82 -21.75 21.76 13.25
N LEU A 83 -21.90 23.04 13.54
CA LEU A 83 -20.86 24.06 13.65
C LEU A 83 -21.05 24.78 15.00
N ASN A 84 -19.94 25.12 15.66
CA ASN A 84 -19.92 25.84 16.93
C ASN A 84 -18.90 26.99 16.82
N GLY A 85 -19.37 28.20 16.55
CA GLY A 85 -18.50 29.31 16.15
C GLY A 85 -17.79 28.94 14.84
N GLU A 86 -16.46 28.87 14.90
CA GLU A 86 -15.59 28.50 13.77
C GLU A 86 -15.07 27.04 13.86
N ARG A 87 -15.71 26.14 14.62
CA ARG A 87 -15.29 24.73 14.71
C ARG A 87 -16.41 23.74 14.43
N LEU A 88 -16.13 22.74 13.59
CA LEU A 88 -17.09 21.66 13.31
C LEU A 88 -17.36 20.77 14.54
N ALA A 89 -18.64 20.52 14.81
CA ALA A 89 -19.08 19.84 16.02
C ALA A 89 -18.78 18.32 15.99
N GLY A 90 -17.95 17.87 16.93
CA GLY A 90 -17.51 16.48 17.04
C GLY A 90 -16.55 16.05 15.94
N TRP A 91 -15.78 17.01 15.39
CA TRP A 91 -14.78 16.76 14.36
C TRP A 91 -13.79 15.65 14.75
N GLU A 92 -13.25 15.70 15.96
CA GLU A 92 -12.23 14.78 16.47
C GLU A 92 -12.73 13.33 16.51
N LYS A 93 -14.02 13.13 16.80
CA LYS A 93 -14.69 11.82 16.80
C LYS A 93 -14.96 11.29 15.39
N ARG A 94 -15.09 12.17 14.38
CA ARG A 94 -15.38 11.81 12.98
C ARG A 94 -14.12 11.74 12.11
N GLN A 95 -13.07 12.46 12.50
CA GLN A 95 -11.78 12.58 11.81
C GLN A 95 -10.59 12.21 12.71
N PRO A 96 -10.49 10.97 13.26
CA PRO A 96 -9.29 10.54 13.97
C PRO A 96 -8.03 10.75 13.12
N LEU A 97 -7.01 11.39 13.68
CA LEU A 97 -5.80 11.79 12.94
C LEU A 97 -5.05 10.58 12.36
N ARG A 98 -5.05 9.46 13.10
CA ARG A 98 -4.73 8.10 12.67
C ARG A 98 -5.64 7.14 13.43
N GLU A 99 -6.07 6.08 12.75
CA GLU A 99 -6.81 4.94 13.30
C GLU A 99 -6.13 3.63 12.91
N ASP A 100 -5.48 3.59 11.74
CA ASP A 100 -4.52 2.56 11.40
C ASP A 100 -3.34 2.55 12.38
N GLY A 101 -3.23 1.48 13.17
CA GLY A 101 -2.04 1.10 13.94
C GLY A 101 -0.82 0.75 13.06
N SER A 102 -0.66 1.38 11.90
CA SER A 102 0.52 1.29 11.04
C SER A 102 1.76 1.89 11.70
N ALA A 103 1.59 2.92 12.53
CA ALA A 103 2.67 3.50 13.33
C ALA A 103 3.17 2.51 14.41
N GLU A 104 2.26 1.79 15.07
CA GLU A 104 2.58 0.76 16.07
C GLU A 104 3.15 -0.49 15.40
N ARG A 105 2.50 -1.06 14.38
CA ARG A 105 3.05 -2.17 13.57
C ARG A 105 4.43 -1.83 13.00
N GLY A 106 4.65 -0.58 12.57
CA GLY A 106 5.95 -0.09 12.11
C GLY A 106 6.97 0.17 13.22
N LYS A 107 6.54 0.41 14.47
CA LYS A 107 7.40 0.48 15.66
C LYS A 107 7.78 -0.94 16.11
N GLU A 108 6.80 -1.82 16.30
CA GLU A 108 6.99 -3.24 16.57
C GLU A 108 7.92 -3.91 15.55
N TYR A 109 7.74 -3.67 14.26
CA TYR A 109 8.60 -4.26 13.23
C TYR A 109 10.07 -3.82 13.40
N ARG A 110 10.31 -2.55 13.73
CA ARG A 110 11.66 -2.03 14.02
C ARG A 110 12.22 -2.57 15.35
N GLU A 111 11.37 -2.77 16.35
CA GLU A 111 11.75 -3.33 17.66
C GLU A 111 12.09 -4.83 17.54
N ARG A 112 11.30 -5.61 16.78
CA ARG A 112 11.60 -7.00 16.42
C ARG A 112 12.93 -7.11 15.65
N GLN A 113 13.12 -6.30 14.61
CA GLN A 113 14.38 -6.21 13.84
C GLN A 113 15.59 -5.83 14.72
N LYS A 114 15.41 -4.93 15.69
CA LYS A 114 16.48 -4.56 16.64
C LYS A 114 16.81 -5.71 17.59
N ALA A 115 15.81 -6.35 18.18
CA ALA A 115 16.00 -7.47 19.10
C ALA A 115 16.62 -8.70 18.40
N GLU A 116 16.21 -9.00 17.16
CA GLU A 116 16.80 -10.06 16.32
C GLU A 116 18.27 -9.77 16.04
N LYS A 117 18.61 -8.53 15.66
CA LYS A 117 20.00 -8.09 15.45
C LYS A 117 20.84 -8.09 16.72
N GLU A 118 20.24 -7.86 17.88
CA GLU A 118 20.91 -7.91 19.19
C GLU A 118 21.15 -9.36 19.64
N ARG A 119 20.21 -10.28 19.39
CA ARG A 119 20.42 -11.72 19.59
C ARG A 119 21.54 -12.28 18.71
N LEU A 120 21.52 -11.98 17.41
CA LEU A 120 22.54 -12.43 16.46
C LEU A 120 23.95 -11.90 16.81
N LYS A 121 24.05 -10.74 17.47
CA LYS A 121 25.31 -10.26 18.05
C LYS A 121 25.76 -11.09 19.25
N ALA A 122 24.89 -11.28 20.24
CA ALA A 122 25.22 -12.03 21.46
C ALA A 122 25.62 -13.48 21.15
N GLU A 123 24.94 -14.13 20.19
CA GLU A 123 25.26 -15.48 19.71
C GLU A 123 26.60 -15.53 18.95
N GLY A 124 27.02 -14.44 18.30
CA GLY A 124 28.36 -14.30 17.71
C GLY A 124 29.47 -13.99 18.72
N GLU A 125 29.16 -13.23 19.77
CA GLU A 125 30.12 -12.84 20.82
C GLU A 125 30.45 -14.00 21.77
N GLN A 126 29.49 -14.90 22.07
CA GLN A 126 29.75 -16.10 22.87
C GLN A 126 30.65 -17.16 22.19
N ASN A 127 30.96 -17.00 20.90
CA ASN A 127 31.82 -17.92 20.14
C ASN A 127 33.28 -17.41 20.00
N GLN A 128 33.66 -16.34 20.72
CA GLN A 128 35.02 -15.81 20.71
C GLN A 128 35.96 -16.62 21.62
N THR A 129 36.69 -17.57 21.02
CA THR A 129 37.84 -18.20 21.67
C THR A 129 38.95 -17.17 21.90
N GLN A 130 39.71 -17.29 23.00
CA GLN A 130 40.63 -16.25 23.47
C GLN A 130 41.75 -15.90 22.45
N PRO A 131 42.12 -14.61 22.30
CA PRO A 131 43.17 -14.18 21.40
C PRO A 131 44.57 -14.33 22.01
N ASN A 132 45.35 -15.32 21.58
CA ASN A 132 46.80 -15.33 21.80
C ASN A 132 47.58 -15.98 20.65
N ALA A 133 47.99 -15.18 19.68
CA ALA A 133 49.03 -15.50 18.70
C ALA A 133 49.68 -14.20 18.20
N GLN A 134 51.00 -14.20 18.00
CA GLN A 134 51.75 -13.01 17.59
C GLN A 134 51.84 -12.89 16.05
N LYS A 135 52.02 -11.65 15.57
CA LYS A 135 52.18 -11.32 14.13
C LYS A 135 53.22 -12.21 13.43
N ARG A 136 52.86 -12.67 12.22
CA ARG A 136 53.79 -12.92 11.09
C ARG A 136 53.14 -12.41 9.79
N PRO A 137 53.93 -11.98 8.78
CA PRO A 137 53.41 -11.41 7.53
C PRO A 137 53.08 -12.47 6.46
N ASP A 138 52.46 -12.00 5.37
CA ASP A 138 51.94 -12.75 4.23
C ASP A 138 53.02 -13.40 3.35
N THR A 139 52.69 -14.54 2.69
CA THR A 139 53.26 -14.99 1.39
C THR A 139 52.40 -16.12 0.79
N ASP A 140 52.32 -16.10 -0.55
CA ASP A 140 51.80 -17.04 -1.55
C ASP A 140 51.57 -18.56 -1.24
N LYS A 141 50.37 -19.03 -1.65
CA LYS A 141 50.11 -19.96 -2.80
C LYS A 141 50.31 -21.50 -2.72
N ASP A 142 49.34 -22.19 -3.33
CA ASP A 142 49.27 -23.55 -3.95
C ASP A 142 49.40 -24.86 -3.11
N THR A 143 48.30 -25.64 -3.18
CA THR A 143 48.23 -27.07 -3.59
C THR A 143 48.64 -28.22 -2.64
N ASP A 144 47.62 -29.03 -2.27
CA ASP A 144 47.59 -30.46 -1.85
C ASP A 144 48.55 -31.01 -0.76
N THR A 145 48.20 -32.03 0.04
CA THR A 145 46.99 -32.91 0.03
C THR A 145 46.21 -32.77 1.37
N GLU A 146 45.73 -33.74 2.18
CA GLU A 146 45.73 -35.22 2.22
C GLU A 146 44.47 -35.75 2.96
N GLU A 147 44.46 -37.00 3.43
CA GLU A 147 43.35 -37.64 4.15
C GLU A 147 43.39 -37.27 5.67
N LYS A 148 42.35 -37.46 6.52
CA LYS A 148 41.77 -38.77 6.83
C LYS A 148 40.39 -38.75 7.52
N ILE A 149 39.45 -39.46 6.88
CA ILE A 149 38.33 -40.24 7.47
C ILE A 149 37.25 -39.49 8.28
N THR A 150 36.10 -39.32 7.60
CA THR A 150 34.69 -39.47 8.07
C THR A 150 34.37 -39.29 9.57
N THR A 151 33.37 -38.49 9.96
CA THR A 151 31.95 -38.90 9.79
C THR A 151 30.92 -37.75 9.87
N LYS A 152 31.33 -36.50 10.16
CA LYS A 152 30.40 -35.38 10.48
C LYS A 152 30.01 -34.48 9.28
N ALA A 153 29.99 -35.03 8.06
CA ALA A 153 30.02 -34.26 6.81
C ALA A 153 28.67 -33.72 6.27
N LYS A 154 27.51 -34.01 6.90
CA LYS A 154 26.18 -33.75 6.30
C LYS A 154 25.43 -32.49 6.74
N SER A 155 25.99 -31.62 7.60
CA SER A 155 25.25 -30.46 8.14
C SER A 155 26.02 -29.13 8.24
N ARG A 156 27.22 -29.04 7.66
CA ARG A 156 28.05 -27.80 7.72
C ARG A 156 28.54 -27.27 6.36
N ALA A 157 28.35 -28.02 5.27
CA ALA A 157 28.80 -27.62 3.93
C ALA A 157 27.93 -26.50 3.31
N GLU A 158 26.61 -26.56 3.52
CA GLU A 158 25.64 -25.67 2.85
C GLU A 158 25.69 -24.21 3.35
N ALA A 159 26.22 -23.98 4.56
CA ALA A 159 26.29 -22.65 5.18
C ALA A 159 27.28 -21.68 4.51
N ASN A 160 28.15 -22.17 3.62
CA ASN A 160 29.16 -21.38 2.90
C ASN A 160 28.96 -21.39 1.36
N ALA A 161 27.72 -21.54 0.89
CA ALA A 161 27.39 -21.36 -0.52
C ALA A 161 27.62 -19.89 -0.95
N THR A 162 28.79 -19.61 -1.53
CA THR A 162 29.16 -18.29 -2.10
C THR A 162 28.08 -17.80 -3.04
N ALA A 163 27.47 -16.64 -2.73
CA ALA A 163 26.31 -16.16 -3.47
C ALA A 163 26.65 -15.87 -4.95
N THR A 164 26.14 -16.72 -5.85
CA THR A 164 26.35 -16.63 -7.30
C THR A 164 25.34 -15.70 -7.95
N ARG A 165 25.61 -15.23 -9.17
CA ARG A 165 24.56 -14.72 -10.06
C ARG A 165 23.80 -15.90 -10.70
N LEU A 166 22.57 -15.66 -11.15
CA LEU A 166 21.84 -16.62 -11.96
C LEU A 166 22.57 -16.83 -13.30
N PRO A 167 22.85 -18.06 -13.74
CA PRO A 167 23.33 -18.35 -15.09
C PRO A 167 22.35 -17.84 -16.16
N ALA A 168 22.85 -17.39 -17.30
CA ALA A 168 22.01 -16.87 -18.39
C ALA A 168 21.15 -17.97 -19.06
N ASP A 169 21.64 -19.20 -18.97
CA ASP A 169 21.08 -20.47 -19.42
C ASP A 169 20.26 -21.19 -18.32
N TRP A 170 20.12 -20.60 -17.12
CA TRP A 170 19.41 -21.25 -16.01
C TRP A 170 17.97 -21.61 -16.38
N ALA A 171 17.63 -22.89 -16.29
CA ALA A 171 16.26 -23.41 -16.36
C ALA A 171 15.81 -23.94 -14.99
N ALA A 172 14.50 -23.94 -14.76
CA ALA A 172 13.92 -24.56 -13.57
C ALA A 172 14.12 -26.09 -13.61
N SER A 173 14.43 -26.70 -12.46
CA SER A 173 14.52 -28.17 -12.38
C SER A 173 13.15 -28.84 -12.58
N ALA A 174 13.13 -30.14 -12.85
CA ALA A 174 11.86 -30.88 -12.97
C ALA A 174 11.02 -30.77 -11.69
N GLU A 175 11.67 -30.83 -10.53
CA GLU A 175 11.06 -30.66 -9.20
C GLU A 175 10.52 -29.24 -8.99
N ASP A 176 11.26 -28.22 -9.42
CA ASP A 176 10.86 -26.81 -9.36
C ASP A 176 9.65 -26.50 -10.29
N ILE A 177 9.56 -27.18 -11.43
CA ILE A 177 8.43 -27.10 -12.37
C ILE A 177 7.20 -27.83 -11.83
N GLU A 178 7.37 -28.99 -11.19
CA GLU A 178 6.30 -29.72 -10.52
C GLU A 178 5.77 -28.96 -9.29
N PHE A 179 6.66 -28.36 -8.50
CA PHE A 179 6.30 -27.43 -7.43
C PHE A 179 5.46 -26.25 -7.92
N CYS A 180 5.81 -25.66 -9.08
CA CYS A 180 5.02 -24.59 -9.69
C CYS A 180 3.60 -25.05 -10.08
N LYS A 181 3.45 -26.27 -10.60
CA LYS A 181 2.14 -26.83 -11.00
C LYS A 181 1.27 -27.21 -9.80
N THR A 182 1.89 -27.67 -8.71
CA THR A 182 1.18 -28.19 -7.53
C THR A 182 0.72 -27.08 -6.58
N GLU A 183 1.56 -26.09 -6.27
CA GLU A 183 1.16 -24.99 -5.37
C GLU A 183 0.29 -23.94 -6.06
N ARG A 184 0.47 -23.72 -7.37
CA ARG A 184 -0.13 -22.61 -8.14
C ARG A 184 -0.54 -23.03 -9.57
N PRO A 185 -1.56 -23.91 -9.72
CA PRO A 185 -1.97 -24.47 -11.01
C PRO A 185 -2.48 -23.43 -12.04
N GLU A 186 -2.74 -22.19 -11.62
CA GLU A 186 -3.07 -21.08 -12.52
C GLU A 186 -1.86 -20.40 -13.16
N LEU A 187 -0.62 -20.73 -12.74
CA LEU A 187 0.62 -20.25 -13.35
C LEU A 187 1.05 -21.16 -14.49
N ILE A 188 1.43 -20.56 -15.62
CA ILE A 188 2.05 -21.25 -16.76
C ILE A 188 3.55 -21.37 -16.47
N PRO A 189 4.12 -22.56 -16.15
CA PRO A 189 5.46 -22.65 -15.57
C PRO A 189 6.56 -22.03 -16.44
N ALA A 190 6.48 -22.21 -17.78
CA ALA A 190 7.42 -21.62 -18.73
C ALA A 190 7.40 -20.08 -18.76
N GLN A 191 6.24 -19.44 -18.50
CA GLN A 191 6.17 -17.98 -18.38
C GLN A 191 6.71 -17.50 -17.04
N THR A 192 6.47 -18.25 -15.96
CA THR A 192 7.05 -17.97 -14.64
C THR A 192 8.57 -18.10 -14.66
N GLU A 193 9.11 -19.09 -15.37
CA GLU A 193 10.55 -19.31 -15.57
C GLU A 193 11.20 -18.14 -16.32
N GLN A 194 10.62 -17.72 -17.45
CA GLN A 194 11.10 -16.57 -18.22
C GLN A 194 11.13 -15.30 -17.38
N ARG A 195 10.02 -14.97 -16.69
CA ARG A 195 9.94 -13.80 -15.79
C ARG A 195 10.98 -13.82 -14.67
N PHE A 196 11.22 -14.99 -14.07
CA PHE A 196 12.23 -15.17 -13.03
C PHE A 196 13.64 -14.95 -13.59
N ARG A 197 13.96 -15.57 -14.74
CA ARG A 197 15.26 -15.42 -15.42
C ARG A 197 15.51 -13.95 -15.76
N ASP A 198 14.57 -13.29 -16.44
CA ASP A 198 14.68 -11.89 -16.84
C ASP A 198 14.86 -10.96 -15.64
N TYR A 199 14.05 -11.14 -14.59
CA TYR A 199 14.14 -10.32 -13.37
C TYR A 199 15.50 -10.44 -12.68
N TRP A 200 16.02 -11.66 -12.50
CA TRP A 200 17.27 -11.89 -11.76
C TRP A 200 18.53 -11.57 -12.57
N ILE A 201 18.51 -11.77 -13.89
CA ILE A 201 19.58 -11.28 -14.78
C ILE A 201 19.63 -9.75 -14.75
N ALA A 202 18.46 -9.08 -14.76
CA ALA A 202 18.38 -7.62 -14.70
C ALA A 202 18.77 -7.02 -13.33
N GLN A 203 18.89 -7.79 -12.24
CA GLN A 203 19.26 -7.23 -10.93
C GLN A 203 20.76 -6.84 -10.84
N PRO A 204 21.10 -5.56 -10.62
CA PRO A 204 22.47 -5.11 -10.46
C PRO A 204 23.02 -5.35 -9.04
N GLY A 205 24.34 -5.34 -8.92
CA GLY A 205 25.06 -5.38 -7.64
C GLY A 205 24.77 -6.62 -6.77
N VAL A 206 24.86 -6.44 -5.46
CA VAL A 206 24.74 -7.51 -4.45
C VAL A 206 23.35 -8.14 -4.41
N LYS A 207 22.29 -7.39 -4.76
CA LYS A 207 20.90 -7.89 -4.74
C LYS A 207 20.66 -9.02 -5.75
N GLY A 208 21.33 -8.99 -6.89
CA GLY A 208 21.26 -10.00 -7.96
C GLY A 208 22.13 -11.24 -7.72
N ARG A 209 22.54 -11.51 -6.46
CA ARG A 209 23.27 -12.72 -6.08
C ARG A 209 22.49 -13.52 -5.03
N LYS A 210 22.52 -14.86 -5.11
CA LYS A 210 21.87 -15.78 -4.15
C LYS A 210 22.76 -16.98 -3.86
N ALA A 211 22.64 -17.50 -2.63
CA ALA A 211 23.29 -18.74 -2.20
C ALA A 211 22.46 -19.98 -2.60
N ASP A 212 21.14 -19.87 -2.56
CA ASP A 212 20.18 -20.93 -2.92
C ASP A 212 19.21 -20.38 -3.99
N TRP A 213 19.29 -20.91 -5.20
CA TRP A 213 18.40 -20.56 -6.31
C TRP A 213 17.05 -21.32 -6.26
N PRO A 214 16.98 -22.65 -6.00
CA PRO A 214 15.71 -23.36 -5.78
C PRO A 214 14.83 -22.80 -4.64
N ALA A 215 15.38 -22.35 -3.51
CA ALA A 215 14.58 -21.65 -2.48
C ALA A 215 14.13 -20.25 -2.96
N THR A 216 14.95 -19.56 -3.75
CA THR A 216 14.57 -18.28 -4.37
C THR A 216 13.43 -18.49 -5.38
N TRP A 217 13.45 -19.57 -6.17
CA TRP A 217 12.36 -19.97 -7.08
C TRP A 217 11.08 -20.34 -6.33
N ARG A 218 11.14 -21.24 -5.35
CA ARG A 218 9.96 -21.66 -4.57
C ARG A 218 9.29 -20.47 -3.86
N ASN A 219 10.07 -19.51 -3.35
CA ASN A 219 9.53 -18.27 -2.79
C ASN A 219 9.05 -17.26 -3.85
N TRP A 220 9.58 -17.30 -5.07
CA TRP A 220 9.03 -16.56 -6.20
C TRP A 220 7.66 -17.09 -6.59
N VAL A 221 7.53 -18.39 -6.88
CA VAL A 221 6.26 -19.07 -7.25
C VAL A 221 5.13 -18.75 -6.28
N ARG A 222 5.39 -18.79 -4.97
CA ARG A 222 4.39 -18.46 -3.93
C ARG A 222 3.91 -17.01 -3.97
N ASN A 223 4.80 -16.07 -4.33
CA ASN A 223 4.50 -14.64 -4.39
C ASN A 223 4.14 -14.13 -5.79
N GLU A 224 4.40 -14.93 -6.83
CA GLU A 224 4.12 -14.57 -8.23
C GLU A 224 2.62 -14.37 -8.38
N ARG A 225 2.25 -13.14 -8.71
CA ARG A 225 0.88 -12.82 -9.05
C ARG A 225 0.59 -13.49 -10.38
N ALA A 226 -0.49 -14.25 -10.43
CA ALA A 226 -0.98 -14.76 -11.71
C ALA A 226 -1.04 -13.60 -12.73
N PRO A 227 -0.61 -13.82 -13.99
CA PRO A 227 -0.85 -12.84 -15.04
C PRO A 227 -2.31 -12.42 -14.94
N HIS A 228 -2.59 -11.11 -14.91
CA HIS A 228 -3.98 -10.66 -14.94
C HIS A 228 -4.57 -11.07 -16.29
N GLY A 229 -5.26 -12.23 -16.31
CA GLY A 229 -6.01 -12.69 -17.46
C GLY A 229 -6.92 -11.57 -17.93
N ALA A 230 -6.90 -11.31 -19.24
CA ALA A 230 -7.47 -10.10 -19.84
C ALA A 230 -8.86 -9.78 -19.25
N ALA A 231 -8.96 -8.62 -18.59
CA ALA A 231 -9.77 -8.42 -17.39
C ALA A 231 -11.21 -8.96 -17.46
N ALA A 232 -11.41 -10.21 -17.05
CA ALA A 232 -12.71 -10.84 -16.94
C ALA A 232 -13.53 -10.13 -15.86
N GLY A 233 -14.50 -9.31 -16.31
CA GLY A 233 -15.43 -8.63 -15.40
C GLY A 233 -14.94 -7.36 -14.73
N ARG A 234 -13.97 -6.61 -15.30
CA ARG A 234 -13.93 -5.17 -14.97
C ARG A 234 -15.20 -4.55 -15.58
N PRO A 235 -16.13 -3.99 -14.79
CA PRO A 235 -17.33 -3.39 -15.35
C PRO A 235 -16.93 -2.29 -16.32
N ALA A 236 -17.65 -2.19 -17.44
CA ALA A 236 -17.40 -1.14 -18.43
C ALA A 236 -17.40 0.22 -17.72
N LYS A 237 -16.40 1.06 -18.00
CA LYS A 237 -16.40 2.43 -17.50
C LYS A 237 -17.71 3.08 -17.94
N PHE A 238 -18.37 3.79 -17.03
CA PHE A 238 -19.58 4.52 -17.36
C PHE A 238 -19.30 5.47 -18.53
N ASP A 239 -19.95 5.23 -19.67
CA ASP A 239 -19.91 6.10 -20.84
C ASP A 239 -21.16 7.01 -20.81
N PRO A 240 -21.00 8.32 -20.54
CA PRO A 240 -22.11 9.26 -20.56
C PRO A 240 -22.79 9.32 -21.93
N THR A 241 -22.02 9.10 -23.01
CA THR A 241 -22.47 9.19 -24.40
C THR A 241 -23.43 8.05 -24.73
N ALA A 242 -23.06 6.81 -24.41
CA ALA A 242 -23.93 5.63 -24.55
C ALA A 242 -25.09 5.62 -23.55
N PHE A 243 -24.97 6.30 -22.39
CA PHE A 243 -26.09 6.49 -21.47
C PHE A 243 -27.15 7.43 -22.08
N VAL A 244 -26.75 8.63 -22.49
CA VAL A 244 -27.65 9.65 -23.08
C VAL A 244 -28.29 9.18 -24.39
N ASN A 245 -27.55 8.46 -25.25
CA ASN A 245 -28.06 8.02 -26.54
C ASN A 245 -28.80 6.67 -26.53
N ARG A 246 -29.01 6.04 -25.35
CA ARG A 246 -29.60 4.68 -25.24
C ARG A 246 -31.00 4.53 -25.87
N GLY A 247 -31.74 5.62 -26.02
CA GLY A 247 -33.06 5.66 -26.66
C GLY A 247 -33.15 6.52 -27.93
N ARG A 248 -32.02 7.00 -28.48
CA ARG A 248 -32.03 7.79 -29.73
C ARG A 248 -32.08 6.84 -30.93
N PRO A 249 -33.06 6.94 -31.85
CA PRO A 249 -33.02 6.18 -33.11
C PRO A 249 -31.79 6.60 -33.92
N GLN A 250 -31.06 5.61 -34.44
CA GLN A 250 -29.88 5.89 -35.26
C GLN A 250 -30.32 6.49 -36.61
N PRO A 251 -29.66 7.55 -37.11
CA PRO A 251 -30.00 8.13 -38.40
C PRO A 251 -29.66 7.14 -39.53
N GLY A 252 -30.69 6.46 -40.06
CA GLY A 252 -30.56 5.45 -41.11
C GLY A 252 -31.20 4.09 -40.81
N SER A 253 -31.76 3.86 -39.62
CA SER A 253 -32.58 2.66 -39.39
C SER A 253 -33.90 2.73 -40.18
N PRO A 254 -34.21 1.78 -41.08
CA PRO A 254 -35.50 1.71 -41.75
C PRO A 254 -36.60 1.29 -40.77
N THR A 255 -37.81 1.80 -41.00
CA THR A 255 -39.07 1.45 -40.30
C THR A 255 -39.75 0.26 -40.96
#